data_AF-M1V3Z7-F1
#
_entry.id   AF-M1V3Z7-F1
#
_cell.length_a   1.000
_cell.length_b   1.000
_cell.length_c   1.000
_cell.angle_alpha   90.00
_cell.angle_beta   90.00
_cell.angle_gamma   90.00
#
_symmetry.space_group_name_H-M   'P 1'
#
loop_
_entity.id
_entity.type
_entity.pdbx_description
1 polymer ?
#
loop_
_entity_poly.entity_id
_entity_poly.type
_entity_poly.pdbx_seq_one_letter_code
_entity_poly.pdbx_strand_id
1 'polypeptide(L)'
;MKILQINTVISYGSTGIICQNIARGLIANGHDCLTVYGRGNDVEDIPTKKIGNKFEQGLHYLRSHFLDQHGLGSRFATRQLIQIIRDYQPDVIHLHNIHGYYVNYRILFEELRALAIPVVWLLHDQWAISGGAAYIENNIRIVDGKPIKIVRTQEEKKQYPSVARISFSRFEQNIRDKYQVITAMTNLTLVTPSCWLTRFVEDSFLKKFQVLTIYNGMDTRQFSVDLPSKTEKINILGAASVWDERKGLKYFCQLAEDLGDNFQITLIGVDDSTSLPSNIIKVGRLNSSQMVHYYNQADVFVNPTLRDNFPTVNIEAQLCGTPVITFDTGGAKEAICTQTGKIVVQGDYEQLFVAITSMIPKNKYIATKTREHTLAFSVENMVNDYIKLYQEVVVCKL
;
A
#
# COMPACT_ATOMS: atom_id res chain seq x y z
N MET A 1 -19.09 -7.39 17.53
CA MET A 1 -17.97 -8.29 17.15
C MET A 1 -16.69 -7.78 17.77
N LYS A 2 -15.80 -8.68 18.16
CA LYS A 2 -14.43 -8.41 18.59
C LYS A 2 -13.47 -8.67 17.41
N ILE A 3 -12.87 -7.63 16.88
CA ILE A 3 -11.92 -7.72 15.75
C ILE A 3 -10.51 -7.48 16.28
N LEU A 4 -9.58 -8.36 15.90
CA LEU A 4 -8.16 -8.19 16.19
C LEU A 4 -7.41 -7.87 14.90
N GLN A 5 -6.89 -6.64 14.78
CA GLN A 5 -6.02 -6.26 13.67
C GLN A 5 -4.56 -6.57 14.00
N ILE A 6 -3.80 -7.07 13.02
CA ILE A 6 -2.37 -7.39 13.18
C ILE A 6 -1.59 -6.75 12.03
N ASN A 7 -0.71 -5.80 12.35
CA ASN A 7 0.10 -5.11 11.33
C ASN A 7 1.54 -4.87 11.78
N THR A 8 2.46 -4.66 10.85
CA THR A 8 3.87 -4.38 11.15
C THR A 8 4.08 -3.01 11.79
N VAL A 9 3.30 -2.02 11.37
CA VAL A 9 3.39 -0.61 11.81
C VAL A 9 2.03 -0.06 12.22
N ILE A 10 2.07 0.98 13.02
CA ILE A 10 0.92 1.84 13.33
C ILE A 10 1.36 3.29 13.21
N SER A 11 0.42 4.21 12.95
CA SER A 11 0.60 5.68 12.88
C SER A 11 1.49 6.25 11.79
N TYR A 12 2.16 5.43 10.99
CA TYR A 12 2.94 5.88 9.86
C TYR A 12 2.96 4.87 8.72
N GLY A 13 3.29 5.36 7.53
CA GLY A 13 3.23 4.58 6.30
C GLY A 13 1.80 4.23 5.90
N SER A 14 1.61 3.88 4.63
CA SER A 14 0.28 3.61 4.08
C SER A 14 -0.48 2.52 4.89
N THR A 15 0.15 1.38 5.17
CA THR A 15 -0.52 0.27 5.87
C THR A 15 -0.89 0.60 7.32
N GLY A 16 -0.07 1.40 8.02
CA GLY A 16 -0.33 1.84 9.38
C GLY A 16 -1.52 2.80 9.44
N ILE A 17 -1.60 3.75 8.50
CA ILE A 17 -2.73 4.69 8.40
C ILE A 17 -4.02 3.96 8.01
N ILE A 18 -3.96 3.03 7.04
CA ILE A 18 -5.13 2.22 6.64
C ILE A 18 -5.66 1.40 7.82
N CYS A 19 -4.78 0.71 8.54
CA CYS A 19 -5.15 -0.09 9.72
C CYS A 19 -5.81 0.77 10.82
N GLN A 20 -5.31 1.99 11.05
CA GLN A 20 -5.94 2.93 11.98
C GLN A 20 -7.32 3.40 11.52
N ASN A 21 -7.46 3.74 10.24
CA ASN A 21 -8.73 4.19 9.70
C ASN A 21 -9.80 3.10 9.81
N ILE A 22 -9.41 1.84 9.56
CA ILE A 22 -10.29 0.68 9.79
C ILE A 22 -10.62 0.56 11.28
N ALA A 23 -9.64 0.64 12.19
CA ALA A 23 -9.88 0.55 13.63
C ALA A 23 -10.89 1.61 14.12
N ARG A 24 -10.66 2.89 13.76
CA ARG A 24 -11.55 4.01 14.09
C ARG A 24 -12.95 3.78 13.56
N GLY A 25 -13.07 3.37 12.30
CA GLY A 25 -14.35 3.10 11.66
C GLY A 25 -15.10 1.95 12.34
N LEU A 26 -14.42 0.87 12.72
CA LEU A 26 -15.01 -0.24 13.45
C LEU A 26 -15.53 0.19 14.83
N ILE A 27 -14.74 0.94 15.58
CA ILE A 27 -15.11 1.45 16.91
C ILE A 27 -16.31 2.40 16.80
N ALA A 28 -16.29 3.30 15.82
CA ALA A 28 -17.40 4.23 15.56
C ALA A 28 -18.71 3.50 15.21
N ASN A 29 -18.64 2.29 14.65
CA ASN A 29 -19.78 1.42 14.35
C ASN A 29 -20.10 0.43 15.49
N GLY A 30 -19.56 0.63 16.70
CA GLY A 30 -19.89 -0.17 17.88
C GLY A 30 -19.20 -1.54 17.96
N HIS A 31 -18.15 -1.77 17.18
CA HIS A 31 -17.33 -2.98 17.27
C HIS A 31 -16.18 -2.80 18.25
N ASP A 32 -15.83 -3.87 18.98
CA ASP A 32 -14.62 -3.91 19.80
C ASP A 32 -13.42 -4.22 18.89
N CYS A 33 -12.43 -3.34 18.85
CA CYS A 33 -11.28 -3.46 17.97
C CYS A 33 -9.98 -3.25 18.74
N LEU A 34 -9.09 -4.23 18.65
CA LEU A 34 -7.72 -4.15 19.17
C LEU A 34 -6.73 -4.26 18.01
N THR A 35 -5.75 -3.35 17.96
CA THR A 35 -4.67 -3.40 16.96
C THR A 35 -3.35 -3.81 17.60
N VAL A 36 -2.80 -4.95 17.17
CA VAL A 36 -1.48 -5.45 17.58
C VAL A 36 -0.43 -5.10 16.53
N TYR A 37 0.68 -4.52 16.95
CA TYR A 37 1.69 -4.04 16.01
C TYR A 37 3.15 -4.25 16.45
N GLY A 38 4.08 -4.27 15.50
CA GLY A 38 5.51 -4.54 15.76
C GLY A 38 6.40 -3.30 15.91
N ARG A 39 6.10 -2.22 15.18
CA ARG A 39 6.98 -1.04 15.05
C ARG A 39 6.18 0.25 15.13
N GLY A 40 6.78 1.28 15.71
CA GLY A 40 6.12 2.55 16.03
C GLY A 40 5.81 2.69 17.52
N ASN A 41 4.99 3.68 17.84
CA ASN A 41 4.52 4.00 19.18
C ASN A 41 3.00 3.84 19.23
N ASP A 42 2.47 3.63 20.43
CA ASP A 42 1.03 3.54 20.63
C ASP A 42 0.36 4.84 20.17
N VAL A 43 -0.92 4.73 19.81
CA VAL A 43 -1.76 5.89 19.50
C VAL A 43 -2.84 6.01 20.55
N GLU A 44 -3.15 7.25 20.91
CA GLU A 44 -4.03 7.54 22.05
C GLU A 44 -5.51 7.30 21.73
N ASP A 45 -5.88 7.29 20.45
CA ASP A 45 -7.27 7.36 20.00
C ASP A 45 -7.90 6.00 19.64
N ILE A 46 -7.12 4.92 19.63
CA ILE A 46 -7.62 3.55 19.43
C ILE A 46 -6.89 2.56 20.36
N PRO A 47 -7.51 1.43 20.76
CA PRO A 47 -6.84 0.40 21.55
C PRO A 47 -5.70 -0.27 20.78
N THR A 48 -4.48 -0.21 21.32
CA THR A 48 -3.30 -0.81 20.69
C THR A 48 -2.48 -1.66 21.66
N LYS A 49 -1.76 -2.65 21.12
CA LYS A 49 -0.72 -3.40 21.85
C LYS A 49 0.51 -3.60 20.98
N LYS A 50 1.66 -3.17 21.46
CA LYS A 50 2.95 -3.45 20.82
C LYS A 50 3.49 -4.83 21.19
N ILE A 51 4.06 -5.53 20.22
CA ILE A 51 4.78 -6.80 20.43
C ILE A 51 6.23 -6.73 19.95
N GLY A 52 7.07 -7.58 20.54
CA GLY A 52 8.49 -7.67 20.20
C GLY A 52 9.32 -6.49 20.67
N ASN A 53 10.62 -6.57 20.44
CA ASN A 53 11.59 -5.56 20.86
C ASN A 53 12.67 -5.34 19.78
N LYS A 54 13.45 -4.25 19.92
CA LYS A 54 14.49 -3.87 18.94
C LYS A 54 15.55 -4.96 18.75
N PHE A 55 15.86 -5.74 19.78
CA PHE A 55 16.86 -6.80 19.72
C PHE A 55 16.38 -7.96 18.84
N GLU A 56 15.18 -8.49 19.11
CA GLU A 56 14.59 -9.56 18.29
C GLU A 56 14.34 -9.10 16.85
N GLN A 57 13.89 -7.86 16.66
CA GLN A 57 13.73 -7.26 15.33
C GLN A 57 15.07 -7.21 14.58
N GLY A 58 16.16 -6.84 15.27
CA GLY A 58 17.52 -6.85 14.71
C GLY A 58 17.98 -8.25 14.32
N LEU A 59 17.78 -9.25 15.18
CA LEU A 59 18.10 -10.65 14.86
C LEU A 59 17.28 -11.17 13.67
N HIS A 60 16.00 -10.83 13.59
CA HIS A 60 15.16 -11.20 12.46
C HIS A 60 15.59 -10.47 11.19
N TYR A 61 15.99 -9.20 11.27
CA TYR A 61 16.60 -8.49 10.14
C TYR A 61 17.84 -9.22 9.64
N LEU A 62 18.80 -9.55 10.51
CA LEU A 62 20.03 -10.26 10.13
C LEU A 62 19.72 -11.61 9.47
N ARG A 63 18.78 -12.37 10.05
CA ARG A 63 18.31 -13.65 9.48
C ARG A 63 17.64 -13.47 8.12
N SER A 64 16.86 -12.40 7.94
CA SER A 64 16.26 -12.09 6.64
C SER A 64 17.31 -11.70 5.61
N HIS A 65 18.28 -10.88 6.00
CA HIS A 65 19.27 -10.31 5.11
C HIS A 65 20.32 -11.33 4.67
N PHE A 66 20.84 -12.13 5.60
CA PHE A 66 21.94 -13.07 5.32
C PHE A 66 21.50 -14.48 4.96
N LEU A 67 20.29 -14.89 5.38
CA LEU A 67 19.80 -16.25 5.15
C LEU A 67 18.54 -16.30 4.27
N ASP A 68 18.05 -15.16 3.77
CA ASP A 68 16.82 -15.07 2.96
C ASP A 68 15.61 -15.72 3.66
N GLN A 69 15.52 -15.56 4.99
CA GLN A 69 14.48 -16.15 5.85
C GLN A 69 13.51 -15.09 6.38
N HIS A 70 13.02 -14.23 5.49
CA HIS A 70 12.13 -13.15 5.88
C HIS A 70 10.79 -13.66 6.40
N GLY A 71 10.37 -13.16 7.57
CA GLY A 71 9.16 -13.59 8.25
C GLY A 71 9.32 -14.85 9.12
N LEU A 72 10.55 -15.33 9.37
CA LEU A 72 10.81 -16.54 10.16
C LEU A 72 11.60 -16.28 11.46
N GLY A 73 12.03 -15.06 11.74
CA GLY A 73 12.91 -14.76 12.88
C GLY A 73 12.21 -14.54 14.22
N SER A 74 11.09 -13.81 14.24
CA SER A 74 10.50 -13.27 15.49
C SER A 74 9.62 -14.28 16.24
N ARG A 75 10.21 -15.33 16.81
CA ARG A 75 9.46 -16.40 17.50
C ARG A 75 8.87 -15.94 18.84
N PHE A 76 9.58 -15.11 19.60
CA PHE A 76 9.12 -14.66 20.92
C PHE A 76 7.98 -13.64 20.79
N ALA A 77 8.14 -12.61 19.96
CA ALA A 77 7.06 -11.69 19.64
C ALA A 77 5.80 -12.42 19.11
N THR A 78 5.98 -13.49 18.33
CA THR A 78 4.83 -14.30 17.86
C THR A 78 4.12 -15.02 19.00
N ARG A 79 4.85 -15.53 19.99
CA ARG A 79 4.22 -16.14 21.19
C ARG A 79 3.46 -15.11 22.02
N GLN A 80 3.98 -13.88 22.15
CA GLN A 80 3.25 -12.78 22.77
C GLN A 80 1.95 -12.48 22.00
N LEU A 81 2.01 -12.41 20.67
CA LEU A 81 0.84 -12.23 19.82
C LEU A 81 -0.19 -13.34 20.03
N ILE A 82 0.24 -14.60 20.08
CA ILE A 82 -0.66 -15.75 20.31
C ILE A 82 -1.34 -15.64 21.68
N GLN A 83 -0.62 -15.22 22.72
CA GLN A 83 -1.22 -14.99 24.02
C GLN A 83 -2.29 -13.88 23.96
N ILE A 84 -1.99 -12.77 23.28
CA ILE A 84 -2.96 -11.69 23.07
C ILE A 84 -4.20 -12.19 22.31
N ILE A 85 -4.04 -13.01 21.27
CA ILE A 85 -5.15 -13.61 20.53
C ILE A 85 -6.04 -14.44 21.49
N ARG A 86 -5.42 -15.28 22.33
CA ARG A 86 -6.14 -16.16 23.27
C ARG A 86 -6.86 -15.37 24.37
N ASP A 87 -6.23 -14.32 24.89
CA ASP A 87 -6.82 -13.47 25.93
C ASP A 87 -7.95 -12.59 25.38
N TYR A 88 -7.78 -12.07 24.16
CA TYR A 88 -8.75 -11.18 23.54
C TYR A 88 -9.97 -11.92 22.99
N GLN A 89 -9.81 -13.19 22.57
CA GLN A 89 -10.87 -14.03 21.99
C GLN A 89 -11.62 -13.32 20.84
N PRO A 90 -10.94 -12.98 19.73
CA PRO A 90 -11.59 -12.28 18.62
C PRO A 90 -12.59 -13.18 17.87
N ASP A 91 -13.66 -12.56 17.38
CA ASP A 91 -14.57 -13.16 16.41
C ASP A 91 -13.91 -13.24 15.02
N VAL A 92 -13.09 -12.25 14.67
CA VAL A 92 -12.34 -12.17 13.40
C VAL A 92 -10.93 -11.66 13.65
N ILE A 93 -9.95 -12.29 13.00
CA ILE A 93 -8.57 -11.81 12.93
C ILE A 93 -8.34 -11.16 11.58
N HIS A 94 -7.99 -9.87 11.57
CA HIS A 94 -7.68 -9.13 10.36
C HIS A 94 -6.17 -8.91 10.23
N LEU A 95 -5.54 -9.68 9.35
CA LEU A 95 -4.11 -9.57 9.04
C LEU A 95 -3.88 -8.46 8.01
N HIS A 96 -2.85 -7.65 8.23
CA HIS A 96 -2.27 -6.73 7.25
C HIS A 96 -0.88 -7.24 6.85
N ASN A 97 0.17 -6.41 6.99
CA ASN A 97 1.53 -6.83 6.75
C ASN A 97 2.05 -7.64 7.92
N ILE A 98 2.12 -8.95 7.73
CA ILE A 98 2.76 -9.90 8.65
C ILE A 98 4.26 -10.12 8.37
N HIS A 99 4.86 -9.20 7.61
CA HIS A 99 6.30 -9.13 7.38
C HIS A 99 6.88 -7.84 7.99
N GLY A 100 8.19 -7.58 7.87
CA GLY A 100 8.82 -6.43 8.54
C GLY A 100 9.34 -6.72 9.95
N TYR A 101 9.82 -7.94 10.15
CA TYR A 101 10.71 -8.33 11.25
C TYR A 101 10.07 -8.44 12.64
N TYR A 102 8.76 -8.66 12.75
CA TYR A 102 8.05 -8.68 14.05
C TYR A 102 7.25 -9.94 14.36
N VAL A 103 6.91 -10.76 13.35
CA VAL A 103 6.26 -12.07 13.53
C VAL A 103 6.97 -13.17 12.77
N ASN A 104 6.77 -14.41 13.21
CA ASN A 104 7.11 -15.64 12.53
C ASN A 104 5.82 -16.19 11.91
N TYR A 105 5.66 -16.06 10.60
CA TYR A 105 4.40 -16.42 9.94
C TYR A 105 4.07 -17.91 10.10
N ARG A 106 5.07 -18.79 10.13
CA ARG A 106 4.84 -20.24 10.25
C ARG A 106 4.18 -20.58 11.58
N ILE A 107 4.74 -20.08 12.68
CA ILE A 107 4.17 -20.27 14.02
C ILE A 107 2.78 -19.62 14.10
N LEU A 108 2.62 -18.43 13.53
CA LEU A 108 1.33 -17.74 13.51
C LEU A 108 0.26 -18.55 12.77
N PHE A 109 0.49 -18.99 11.53
CA PHE A 109 -0.50 -19.76 10.75
C PHE A 109 -0.81 -21.12 11.36
N GLU A 110 0.18 -21.81 11.94
CA GLU A 110 -0.05 -23.07 12.66
C GLU A 110 -1.05 -22.88 13.82
N GLU A 111 -0.92 -21.77 14.56
CA GLU A 111 -1.81 -21.42 15.68
C GLU A 111 -3.17 -20.89 15.22
N LEU A 112 -3.21 -20.03 14.20
CA LEU A 112 -4.48 -19.54 13.62
C LEU A 112 -5.34 -20.70 13.11
N ARG A 113 -4.71 -21.69 12.47
CA ARG A 113 -5.38 -22.91 12.04
C ARG A 113 -5.96 -23.69 13.22
N ALA A 114 -5.19 -23.84 14.31
CA ALA A 114 -5.63 -24.58 15.50
C ALA A 114 -6.79 -23.88 16.22
N LEU A 115 -6.81 -22.55 16.26
CA LEU A 115 -7.86 -21.76 16.88
C LEU A 115 -9.16 -21.72 16.05
N ALA A 116 -9.08 -22.00 14.75
CA ALA A 116 -10.22 -21.99 13.82
C ALA A 116 -11.05 -20.68 13.84
N ILE A 117 -10.40 -19.56 14.17
CA ILE A 117 -11.01 -18.22 14.11
C ILE A 117 -10.98 -17.76 12.64
N PRO A 118 -12.06 -17.16 12.10
CA PRO A 118 -12.05 -16.54 10.78
C PRO A 118 -10.91 -15.54 10.63
N VAL A 119 -10.11 -15.71 9.57
CA VAL A 119 -9.00 -14.84 9.22
C VAL A 119 -9.33 -14.10 7.94
N VAL A 120 -9.38 -12.78 8.01
CA VAL A 120 -9.36 -11.90 6.84
C VAL A 120 -7.93 -11.40 6.67
N TRP A 121 -7.35 -11.50 5.48
CA TRP A 121 -5.99 -11.02 5.22
C TRP A 121 -5.95 -10.02 4.09
N LEU A 122 -5.74 -8.74 4.43
CA LEU A 122 -5.50 -7.65 3.51
C LEU A 122 -4.04 -7.65 3.04
N LEU A 123 -3.84 -7.97 1.76
CA LEU A 123 -2.54 -7.98 1.10
C LEU A 123 -2.21 -6.58 0.55
N HIS A 124 -1.23 -5.90 1.15
CA HIS A 124 -0.78 -4.59 0.68
C HIS A 124 0.23 -4.68 -0.47
N ASP A 125 0.82 -5.85 -0.66
CA ASP A 125 1.88 -6.11 -1.63
C ASP A 125 1.94 -7.60 -2.02
N GLN A 126 2.93 -7.99 -2.81
CA GLN A 126 3.08 -9.34 -3.35
C GLN A 126 3.85 -10.29 -2.42
N TRP A 127 4.18 -9.88 -1.19
CA TRP A 127 4.98 -10.71 -0.29
C TRP A 127 4.34 -12.07 -0.01
N ALA A 128 3.03 -12.15 0.18
CA ALA A 128 2.34 -13.40 0.50
C ALA A 128 2.50 -14.47 -0.59
N ILE A 129 2.59 -14.06 -1.86
CA ILE A 129 2.68 -14.92 -3.04
C ILE A 129 4.12 -15.09 -3.56
N SER A 130 5.09 -14.40 -2.97
CA SER A 130 6.49 -14.42 -3.39
C SER A 130 7.38 -15.28 -2.51
N GLY A 131 8.57 -15.60 -3.01
CA GLY A 131 9.64 -16.21 -2.21
C GLY A 131 10.35 -15.25 -1.25
N GLY A 132 9.87 -14.02 -1.08
CA GLY A 132 10.46 -13.07 -0.13
C GLY A 132 10.37 -11.60 -0.53
N ALA A 133 10.00 -11.28 -1.76
CA ALA A 133 9.85 -9.90 -2.27
C ALA A 133 8.48 -9.29 -1.98
N ALA A 134 8.44 -8.04 -1.53
CA ALA A 134 7.18 -7.27 -1.49
C ALA A 134 6.75 -6.83 -2.90
N TYR A 135 7.71 -6.60 -3.81
CA TYR A 135 7.46 -6.19 -5.19
C TYR A 135 8.23 -7.11 -6.12
N ILE A 136 7.55 -7.74 -7.07
CA ILE A 136 8.17 -8.59 -8.09
C ILE A 136 7.90 -7.97 -9.45
N GLU A 137 8.96 -7.71 -10.21
CA GLU A 137 8.81 -7.25 -11.59
C GLU A 137 8.42 -8.40 -12.51
N ASN A 138 7.40 -8.16 -13.34
CA ASN A 138 6.84 -9.05 -14.35
C ASN A 138 6.33 -10.40 -13.81
N ASN A 139 5.06 -10.69 -14.13
CA ASN A 139 4.30 -11.91 -13.80
C ASN A 139 5.17 -13.07 -13.33
N ILE A 140 5.05 -13.42 -12.04
CA ILE A 140 5.10 -14.84 -11.71
C ILE A 140 3.93 -15.46 -12.47
N ARG A 141 4.11 -15.80 -13.75
CA ARG A 141 3.16 -16.69 -14.41
C ARG A 141 3.32 -18.01 -13.68
N ILE A 142 2.26 -18.47 -13.03
CA ILE A 142 2.22 -19.81 -12.51
C ILE A 142 1.67 -20.69 -13.63
N VAL A 143 2.54 -21.54 -14.19
CA VAL A 143 2.12 -22.60 -15.11
C VAL A 143 2.13 -23.90 -14.31
N ASP A 144 0.97 -24.57 -14.26
CA ASP A 144 0.79 -25.84 -13.54
C ASP A 144 1.24 -25.82 -12.07
N GLY A 145 0.91 -24.74 -11.36
CA GLY A 145 1.27 -24.59 -9.95
C GLY A 145 2.75 -24.28 -9.69
N LYS A 146 3.56 -24.05 -10.74
CA LYS A 146 4.97 -23.67 -10.63
C LYS A 146 5.20 -22.21 -11.05
N PRO A 147 5.85 -21.39 -10.20
CA PRO A 147 6.21 -20.03 -10.57
C PRO A 147 7.25 -20.05 -11.70
N ILE A 148 6.98 -19.36 -12.82
CA ILE A 148 7.94 -19.20 -13.94
C ILE A 148 9.14 -18.34 -13.52
N LYS A 149 8.99 -17.46 -12.53
CA LYS A 149 10.11 -16.73 -11.92
C LYS A 149 10.55 -17.43 -10.63
N ILE A 150 11.70 -18.10 -10.71
CA ILE A 150 12.21 -18.99 -9.66
C ILE A 150 13.29 -18.30 -8.80
N VAL A 151 13.85 -17.18 -9.26
CA VAL A 151 14.96 -16.48 -8.58
C VAL A 151 14.80 -14.95 -8.69
N ARG A 152 15.16 -14.22 -7.63
CA ARG A 152 15.27 -12.75 -7.62
C ARG A 152 16.50 -12.29 -8.40
N THR A 153 16.36 -11.25 -9.22
CA THR A 153 17.50 -10.56 -9.82
C THR A 153 18.35 -9.86 -8.75
N GLN A 154 19.57 -9.45 -9.08
CA GLN A 154 20.40 -8.70 -8.12
C GLN A 154 19.79 -7.34 -7.75
N GLU A 155 19.08 -6.69 -8.68
CA GLU A 155 18.35 -5.46 -8.38
C GLU A 155 17.15 -5.72 -7.46
N GLU A 156 16.42 -6.82 -7.65
CA GLU A 156 15.31 -7.21 -6.76
C GLU A 156 15.78 -7.60 -5.36
N LYS A 157 17.03 -8.06 -5.20
CA LYS A 157 17.64 -8.32 -3.88
C LYS A 157 17.98 -7.05 -3.12
N LYS A 158 18.19 -5.91 -3.81
CA LYS A 158 18.36 -4.61 -3.15
C LYS A 158 17.03 -4.04 -2.64
N GLN A 159 15.94 -4.41 -3.29
CA GLN A 159 14.59 -3.99 -2.91
C GLN A 159 14.11 -4.66 -1.64
N TYR A 160 13.12 -4.03 -1.00
CA TYR A 160 12.58 -4.51 0.25
C TYR A 160 11.83 -5.85 0.08
N PRO A 161 12.02 -6.81 1.01
CA PRO A 161 13.11 -6.89 1.99
C PRO A 161 14.43 -7.23 1.29
N SER A 162 15.49 -6.51 1.66
CA SER A 162 16.80 -6.63 1.02
C SER A 162 17.54 -7.87 1.51
N VAL A 163 18.28 -8.49 0.59
CA VAL A 163 19.04 -9.72 0.82
C VAL A 163 20.49 -9.49 0.42
N ALA A 164 21.43 -9.93 1.25
CA ALA A 164 22.86 -9.81 0.99
C ALA A 164 23.23 -10.50 -0.32
N ARG A 165 24.13 -9.90 -1.10
CA ARG A 165 24.60 -10.45 -2.39
C ARG A 165 25.15 -11.89 -2.25
N ILE A 166 25.78 -12.17 -1.11
CA ILE A 166 26.39 -13.46 -0.76
C ILE A 166 25.39 -14.47 -0.15
N SER A 167 24.14 -14.09 0.09
CA SER A 167 23.14 -15.00 0.65
C SER A 167 22.83 -16.11 -0.34
N PHE A 168 22.79 -17.34 0.16
CA PHE A 168 22.17 -18.45 -0.58
C PHE A 168 20.68 -18.13 -0.75
N SER A 169 20.19 -18.23 -1.99
CA SER A 169 18.78 -17.92 -2.29
C SER A 169 17.89 -19.00 -1.70
N ARG A 170 16.91 -18.60 -0.87
CA ARG A 170 15.84 -19.48 -0.39
C ARG A 170 14.52 -19.22 -1.09
N PHE A 171 14.51 -18.42 -2.15
CA PHE A 171 13.29 -17.96 -2.80
C PHE A 171 12.27 -19.09 -3.06
N GLU A 172 12.69 -20.19 -3.71
CA GLU A 172 11.83 -21.36 -3.91
C GLU A 172 11.36 -22.00 -2.59
N GLN A 173 12.28 -22.20 -1.65
CA GLN A 173 11.93 -22.81 -0.37
C GLN A 173 10.94 -21.95 0.40
N ASN A 174 11.07 -20.62 0.35
CA ASN A 174 10.13 -19.70 0.97
C ASN A 174 8.74 -19.78 0.32
N ILE A 175 8.66 -19.96 -1.01
CA ILE A 175 7.38 -20.23 -1.69
C ILE A 175 6.80 -21.55 -1.19
N ARG A 176 7.59 -22.62 -1.11
CA ARG A 176 7.13 -23.94 -0.60
C ARG A 176 6.68 -23.85 0.86
N ASP A 177 7.43 -23.14 1.70
CA ASP A 177 7.11 -22.93 3.12
C ASP A 177 5.78 -22.18 3.26
N LYS A 178 5.57 -21.12 2.48
CA LYS A 178 4.31 -20.35 2.45
C LYS A 178 3.15 -21.17 1.90
N TYR A 179 3.35 -21.89 0.81
CA TYR A 179 2.37 -22.82 0.26
C TYR A 179 1.89 -23.80 1.32
N GLN A 180 2.80 -24.49 2.00
CA GLN A 180 2.48 -25.51 3.00
C GLN A 180 1.65 -24.96 4.17
N VAL A 181 2.02 -23.81 4.72
CA VAL A 181 1.36 -23.28 5.93
C VAL A 181 0.08 -22.53 5.61
N ILE A 182 0.06 -21.74 4.53
CA ILE A 182 -1.10 -20.90 4.21
C ILE A 182 -2.22 -21.75 3.61
N THR A 183 -1.93 -22.64 2.65
CA THR A 183 -2.98 -23.45 1.98
C THR A 183 -3.63 -24.49 2.90
N ALA A 184 -3.03 -24.75 4.06
CA ALA A 184 -3.56 -25.58 5.14
C ALA A 184 -4.62 -24.86 5.99
N MET A 185 -4.82 -23.55 5.81
CA MET A 185 -5.92 -22.82 6.43
C MET A 185 -7.26 -23.24 5.81
N THR A 186 -8.30 -23.26 6.64
CA THR A 186 -9.70 -23.53 6.19
C THR A 186 -10.56 -22.27 6.23
N ASN A 187 -10.28 -21.34 7.15
CA ASN A 187 -11.10 -20.14 7.40
C ASN A 187 -10.32 -18.88 7.06
N LEU A 188 -9.80 -18.80 5.83
CA LEU A 188 -9.02 -17.65 5.33
C LEU A 188 -9.71 -17.01 4.13
N THR A 189 -10.02 -15.73 4.24
CA THR A 189 -10.48 -14.87 3.14
C THR A 189 -9.42 -13.82 2.85
N LEU A 190 -9.09 -13.63 1.57
CA LEU A 190 -8.08 -12.69 1.12
C LEU A 190 -8.73 -11.42 0.62
N VAL A 191 -8.13 -10.28 0.97
CA VAL A 191 -8.55 -8.97 0.49
C VAL A 191 -7.37 -8.28 -0.17
N THR A 192 -7.61 -7.60 -1.29
CA THR A 192 -6.62 -6.76 -1.98
C THR A 192 -7.19 -5.34 -2.13
N PRO A 193 -6.33 -4.30 -2.16
CA PRO A 193 -6.77 -2.93 -2.37
C PRO A 193 -6.90 -2.57 -3.85
N SER A 194 -6.73 -3.52 -4.77
CA SER A 194 -6.82 -3.28 -6.21
C SER A 194 -7.12 -4.58 -6.98
N CYS A 195 -7.87 -4.46 -8.07
CA CYS A 195 -8.08 -5.56 -9.01
C CYS A 195 -6.75 -6.00 -9.65
N TRP A 196 -5.80 -5.08 -9.80
CA TRP A 196 -4.44 -5.43 -10.22
C TRP A 196 -3.81 -6.49 -9.33
N LEU A 197 -3.81 -6.29 -8.00
CA LEU A 197 -3.24 -7.28 -7.09
C LEU A 197 -4.07 -8.57 -7.03
N THR A 198 -5.41 -8.46 -7.13
CA THR A 198 -6.31 -9.63 -7.19
C THR A 198 -5.87 -10.62 -8.26
N ARG A 199 -5.55 -10.15 -9.47
CA ARG A 199 -5.09 -11.02 -10.56
C ARG A 199 -3.85 -11.82 -10.21
N PHE A 200 -2.89 -11.24 -9.49
CA PHE A 200 -1.71 -11.99 -9.04
C PHE A 200 -2.04 -13.03 -7.98
N VAL A 201 -3.00 -12.75 -7.09
CA VAL A 201 -3.45 -13.70 -6.08
C VAL A 201 -4.18 -14.88 -6.75
N GLU A 202 -5.05 -14.60 -7.72
CA GLU A 202 -5.78 -15.60 -8.53
C GLU A 202 -4.86 -16.44 -9.42
N ASP A 203 -3.76 -15.86 -9.89
CA ASP A 203 -2.69 -16.59 -10.58
C ASP A 203 -1.76 -17.35 -9.62
N SER A 204 -1.91 -17.20 -8.30
CA SER A 204 -1.03 -17.81 -7.30
C SER A 204 -1.57 -19.10 -6.69
N PHE A 205 -0.80 -19.72 -5.78
CA PHE A 205 -1.29 -20.82 -4.94
C PHE A 205 -2.38 -20.39 -3.94
N LEU A 206 -2.59 -19.09 -3.77
CA LEU A 206 -3.64 -18.53 -2.91
C LEU A 206 -5.02 -18.49 -3.57
N LYS A 207 -5.13 -18.78 -4.88
CA LYS A 207 -6.41 -18.85 -5.62
C LYS A 207 -7.45 -19.83 -5.08
N LYS A 208 -7.03 -20.74 -4.19
CA LYS A 208 -7.91 -21.66 -3.47
C LYS A 208 -8.84 -20.92 -2.50
N PHE A 209 -8.43 -19.76 -2.01
CA PHE A 209 -9.21 -18.96 -1.06
C PHE A 209 -10.12 -17.99 -1.80
N GLN A 210 -11.19 -17.56 -1.13
CA GLN A 210 -11.98 -16.43 -1.60
C GLN A 210 -11.10 -15.18 -1.63
N VAL A 211 -11.11 -14.46 -2.74
CA VAL A 211 -10.37 -13.20 -2.93
C VAL A 211 -11.38 -12.10 -3.23
N LEU A 212 -11.32 -11.00 -2.47
CA LEU A 212 -12.17 -9.83 -2.64
C LEU A 212 -11.31 -8.59 -2.83
N THR A 213 -11.80 -7.65 -3.66
CA THR A 213 -11.17 -6.33 -3.77
C THR A 213 -11.93 -5.36 -2.87
N ILE A 214 -11.25 -4.79 -1.86
CA ILE A 214 -11.75 -3.67 -1.06
C ILE A 214 -10.71 -2.55 -1.14
N TYR A 215 -11.04 -1.49 -1.88
CA TYR A 215 -10.16 -0.36 -2.10
C TYR A 215 -9.74 0.34 -0.80
N ASN A 216 -8.51 0.87 -0.76
CA ASN A 216 -8.10 1.69 0.36
C ASN A 216 -8.93 2.98 0.41
N GLY A 217 -9.50 3.25 1.58
CA GLY A 217 -10.30 4.44 1.84
C GLY A 217 -9.49 5.58 2.43
N MET A 218 -9.94 6.81 2.18
CA MET A 218 -9.37 8.05 2.70
C MET A 218 -10.40 8.90 3.45
N ASP A 219 -9.97 9.58 4.51
CA ASP A 219 -10.84 10.49 5.26
C ASP A 219 -11.11 11.74 4.43
N THR A 220 -12.20 11.72 3.67
CA THR A 220 -12.55 12.74 2.67
C THR A 220 -12.78 14.13 3.25
N ARG A 221 -13.01 14.22 4.57
CA ARG A 221 -13.23 15.47 5.31
C ARG A 221 -11.94 16.26 5.53
N GLN A 222 -10.78 15.58 5.45
CA GLN A 222 -9.48 16.25 5.56
C GLN A 222 -9.13 17.07 4.32
N PHE A 223 -9.84 16.86 3.21
CA PHE A 223 -9.54 17.46 1.91
C PHE A 223 -10.64 18.43 1.51
N SER A 224 -10.27 19.69 1.29
CA SER A 224 -11.14 20.74 0.74
C SER A 224 -10.78 21.02 -0.72
N VAL A 225 -11.76 21.52 -1.48
CA VAL A 225 -11.52 22.04 -2.83
C VAL A 225 -11.45 23.55 -2.74
N ASP A 226 -10.26 24.06 -3.01
CA ASP A 226 -10.03 25.48 -3.26
C ASP A 226 -9.55 25.62 -4.69
N LEU A 227 -10.14 26.57 -5.42
CA LEU A 227 -9.68 26.86 -6.77
C LEU A 227 -8.39 27.67 -6.69
N PRO A 228 -7.36 27.32 -7.48
CA PRO A 228 -6.12 28.07 -7.49
C PRO A 228 -6.39 29.51 -7.95
N SER A 229 -5.65 30.46 -7.36
CA SER A 229 -5.52 31.78 -7.97
C SER A 229 -4.88 31.60 -9.34
N LYS A 230 -5.39 32.28 -10.39
CA LYS A 230 -4.78 32.20 -11.72
C LYS A 230 -3.29 32.57 -11.63
N THR A 231 -2.43 31.62 -11.94
CA THR A 231 -0.99 31.81 -12.09
C THR A 231 -0.64 32.02 -13.56
N GLU A 232 0.50 32.68 -13.83
CA GLU A 232 1.01 32.81 -15.21
C GLU A 232 1.49 31.46 -15.77
N LYS A 233 1.95 30.57 -14.88
CA LYS A 233 2.44 29.23 -15.22
C LYS A 233 1.45 28.15 -14.79
N ILE A 234 1.43 27.06 -15.54
CA ILE A 234 0.74 25.82 -15.21
C ILE A 234 1.55 25.08 -14.13
N ASN A 235 0.92 24.83 -12.98
CA ASN A 235 1.53 24.16 -11.84
C ASN A 235 1.35 22.63 -11.92
N ILE A 236 2.47 21.93 -12.09
CA ILE A 236 2.56 20.47 -12.06
C ILE A 236 3.06 20.04 -10.69
N LEU A 237 2.28 19.20 -10.02
CA LEU A 237 2.64 18.65 -8.71
C LEU A 237 2.98 17.17 -8.78
N GLY A 238 4.07 16.77 -8.12
CA GLY A 238 4.39 15.38 -7.80
C GLY A 238 4.61 15.20 -6.30
N ALA A 239 4.26 14.05 -5.74
CA ALA A 239 4.48 13.75 -4.33
C ALA A 239 4.88 12.28 -4.11
N ALA A 240 5.94 12.07 -3.32
CA ALA A 240 6.36 10.75 -2.89
C ALA A 240 7.10 10.80 -1.55
N SER A 241 7.06 9.72 -0.77
CA SER A 241 7.82 9.61 0.48
C SER A 241 9.33 9.45 0.26
N VAL A 242 9.70 8.83 -0.87
CA VAL A 242 11.06 8.57 -1.34
C VAL A 242 11.03 8.72 -2.85
N TRP A 243 11.89 9.58 -3.39
CA TRP A 243 12.02 9.78 -4.82
C TRP A 243 13.14 8.91 -5.39
N ASP A 244 12.76 7.89 -6.16
CA ASP A 244 13.65 6.95 -6.81
C ASP A 244 13.14 6.65 -8.24
N GLU A 245 13.80 5.72 -8.94
CA GLU A 245 13.35 5.27 -10.26
C GLU A 245 11.92 4.72 -10.22
N ARG A 246 11.55 3.99 -9.16
CA ARG A 246 10.21 3.42 -8.99
C ARG A 246 9.13 4.49 -8.88
N LYS A 247 9.42 5.64 -8.26
CA LYS A 247 8.50 6.79 -8.19
C LYS A 247 8.56 7.69 -9.42
N GLY A 248 9.38 7.34 -10.42
CA GLY A 248 9.41 8.02 -11.70
C GLY A 248 10.15 9.35 -11.67
N LEU A 249 11.11 9.52 -10.74
CA LEU A 249 11.89 10.77 -10.62
C LEU A 249 12.53 11.17 -11.97
N LYS A 250 13.02 10.19 -12.73
CA LYS A 250 13.61 10.40 -14.06
C LYS A 250 12.67 11.13 -15.03
N TYR A 251 11.37 10.83 -14.97
CA TYR A 251 10.37 11.46 -15.84
C TYR A 251 10.15 12.92 -15.47
N PHE A 252 10.19 13.26 -14.18
CA PHE A 252 10.12 14.67 -13.76
C PHE A 252 11.36 15.46 -14.17
N CYS A 253 12.56 14.87 -14.09
CA CYS A 253 13.77 15.50 -14.58
C CYS A 253 13.69 15.76 -16.10
N GLN A 254 13.23 14.77 -16.86
CA GLN A 254 13.04 14.91 -18.30
C GLN A 254 11.97 15.95 -18.66
N LEU A 255 10.83 15.96 -17.94
CA LEU A 255 9.81 17.00 -18.09
C LEU A 255 10.36 18.40 -17.81
N ALA A 256 11.28 18.54 -16.85
CA ALA A 256 11.89 19.83 -16.55
C ALA A 256 12.80 20.32 -17.68
N GLU A 257 13.37 19.44 -18.48
CA GLU A 257 14.18 19.79 -19.66
C GLU A 257 13.31 20.15 -20.87
N ASP A 258 12.22 19.41 -21.08
CA ASP A 258 11.40 19.52 -22.29
C ASP A 258 10.21 20.50 -22.17
N LEU A 259 9.72 20.78 -20.95
CA LEU A 259 8.65 21.74 -20.75
C LEU A 259 9.19 23.17 -20.81
N GLY A 260 8.54 24.01 -21.61
CA GLY A 260 8.86 25.44 -21.69
C GLY A 260 8.49 26.24 -20.43
N ASP A 261 8.80 27.53 -20.45
CA ASP A 261 8.65 28.43 -19.29
C ASP A 261 7.22 28.62 -18.77
N ASN A 262 6.22 28.18 -19.54
CA ASN A 262 4.81 28.18 -19.18
C ASN A 262 4.44 27.17 -18.09
N PHE A 263 5.36 26.31 -17.67
CA PHE A 263 5.13 25.28 -16.65
C PHE A 263 6.04 25.47 -15.43
N GLN A 264 5.54 25.05 -14.27
CA GLN A 264 6.31 24.98 -13.03
C GLN A 264 6.10 23.61 -12.38
N ILE A 265 7.19 22.86 -12.18
CA ILE A 265 7.16 21.57 -11.48
C ILE A 265 7.47 21.80 -10.01
N THR A 266 6.65 21.22 -9.13
CA THR A 266 6.89 21.15 -7.69
C THR A 266 6.87 19.69 -7.25
N LEU A 267 7.93 19.24 -6.57
CA LEU A 267 8.03 17.89 -6.01
C LEU A 267 8.04 17.93 -4.49
N ILE A 268 7.09 17.24 -3.86
CA ILE A 268 6.95 17.12 -2.40
C ILE A 268 7.60 15.81 -1.91
N GLY A 269 8.24 15.89 -0.74
CA GLY A 269 8.94 14.77 -0.10
C GLY A 269 10.32 14.51 -0.69
N VAL A 270 10.92 15.52 -1.34
CA VAL A 270 12.30 15.47 -1.81
C VAL A 270 13.24 15.74 -0.64
N ASP A 271 14.21 14.86 -0.43
CA ASP A 271 15.28 15.07 0.54
C ASP A 271 16.31 16.07 -0.01
N ASP A 272 16.89 16.93 0.84
CA ASP A 272 17.84 17.98 0.43
C ASP A 272 19.05 17.47 -0.36
N SER A 273 19.43 16.21 -0.15
CA SER A 273 20.54 15.53 -0.84
C SER A 273 20.21 15.14 -2.29
N THR A 274 18.94 15.20 -2.71
CA THR A 274 18.52 14.80 -4.06
C THR A 274 18.86 15.91 -5.05
N SER A 275 19.76 15.65 -5.99
CA SER A 275 20.05 16.56 -7.09
C SER A 275 18.91 16.56 -8.10
N LEU A 276 18.39 17.73 -8.48
CA LEU A 276 17.31 17.91 -9.46
C LEU A 276 17.61 19.15 -10.31
N PRO A 277 17.04 19.24 -11.53
CA PRO A 277 17.08 20.45 -12.35
C PRO A 277 16.64 21.69 -11.57
N SER A 278 17.26 22.85 -11.85
CA SER A 278 17.07 24.10 -11.10
C SER A 278 15.67 24.70 -11.22
N ASN A 279 14.93 24.33 -12.26
CA ASN A 279 13.55 24.74 -12.49
C ASN A 279 12.51 23.82 -11.82
N ILE A 280 12.93 22.80 -11.06
CA ILE A 280 12.05 22.04 -10.17
C ILE A 280 12.08 22.64 -8.76
N ILE A 281 10.90 23.01 -8.24
CA ILE A 281 10.76 23.43 -6.84
C ILE A 281 10.76 22.18 -5.95
N LYS A 282 11.70 22.13 -5.00
CA LYS A 282 11.80 21.07 -4.00
C LYS A 282 11.03 21.47 -2.75
N VAL A 283 10.19 20.56 -2.27
CA VAL A 283 9.51 20.69 -1.00
C VAL A 283 9.79 19.45 -0.18
N GLY A 284 10.15 19.65 1.09
CA GLY A 284 10.38 18.56 2.04
C GLY A 284 9.11 17.76 2.34
N ARG A 285 9.18 16.86 3.31
CA ARG A 285 7.99 16.10 3.74
C ARG A 285 7.00 17.01 4.45
N LEU A 286 5.73 16.87 4.07
CA LEU A 286 4.62 17.64 4.60
C LEU A 286 3.64 16.73 5.37
N ASN A 287 2.87 17.32 6.27
CA ASN A 287 1.72 16.66 6.87
C ASN A 287 0.47 16.78 5.97
N SER A 288 -0.61 16.08 6.31
CA SER A 288 -1.83 16.04 5.48
C SER A 288 -2.45 17.41 5.21
N SER A 289 -2.49 18.32 6.19
CA SER A 289 -3.10 19.64 6.00
C SER A 289 -2.25 20.54 5.08
N GLN A 290 -0.93 20.44 5.16
CA GLN A 290 -0.02 21.11 4.23
C GLN A 290 -0.13 20.53 2.82
N MET A 291 -0.28 19.21 2.68
CA MET A 291 -0.49 18.56 1.38
C MET A 291 -1.73 19.10 0.67
N VAL A 292 -2.84 19.31 1.39
CA VAL A 292 -4.09 19.88 0.84
C VAL A 292 -3.85 21.22 0.16
N HIS A 293 -3.03 22.08 0.74
CA HIS A 293 -2.67 23.37 0.14
C HIS A 293 -2.02 23.17 -1.24
N TYR A 294 -0.98 22.34 -1.32
CA TYR A 294 -0.27 22.10 -2.58
C TYR A 294 -1.16 21.44 -3.64
N TYR A 295 -1.96 20.46 -3.24
CA TYR A 295 -2.94 19.88 -4.15
C TYR A 295 -3.88 20.96 -4.70
N ASN A 296 -4.39 21.85 -3.84
CA ASN A 296 -5.30 22.90 -4.28
C ASN A 296 -4.68 23.90 -5.26
N GLN A 297 -3.39 24.22 -5.09
CA GLN A 297 -2.66 25.14 -5.98
C GLN A 297 -2.17 24.50 -7.29
N ALA A 298 -2.20 23.17 -7.39
CA ALA A 298 -1.78 22.47 -8.60
C ALA A 298 -2.88 22.48 -9.67
N ASP A 299 -2.47 22.70 -10.92
CA ASP A 299 -3.34 22.52 -12.08
C ASP A 299 -3.50 21.04 -12.43
N VAL A 300 -2.46 20.26 -12.15
CA VAL A 300 -2.44 18.81 -12.34
C VAL A 300 -1.52 18.14 -11.32
N PHE A 301 -1.91 16.95 -10.90
CA PHE A 301 -1.03 16.04 -10.18
C PHE A 301 -0.52 14.96 -11.13
N VAL A 302 0.81 14.80 -11.21
CA VAL A 302 1.44 13.80 -12.07
C VAL A 302 2.02 12.70 -11.20
N ASN A 303 1.67 11.45 -11.50
CA ASN A 303 2.17 10.27 -10.81
C ASN A 303 2.75 9.27 -11.82
N PRO A 304 3.99 9.45 -12.28
CA PRO A 304 4.65 8.58 -13.24
C PRO A 304 5.31 7.39 -12.53
N THR A 305 4.67 6.85 -11.49
CA THR A 305 5.23 5.71 -10.75
C THR A 305 5.28 4.47 -11.63
N LEU A 306 6.38 3.73 -11.54
CA LEU A 306 6.58 2.46 -12.24
C LEU A 306 6.17 1.26 -11.37
N ARG A 307 6.01 1.42 -10.05
CA ARG A 307 5.40 0.40 -9.19
C ARG A 307 4.70 1.01 -7.99
N ASP A 308 3.41 0.76 -7.91
CA ASP A 308 2.57 1.00 -6.75
C ASP A 308 1.36 0.06 -6.81
N ASN A 309 0.83 -0.36 -5.66
CA ASN A 309 -0.35 -1.22 -5.64
C ASN A 309 -1.62 -0.39 -5.82
N PHE A 310 -1.79 0.63 -4.99
CA PHE A 310 -2.96 1.50 -5.02
C PHE A 310 -2.56 2.87 -4.42
N PRO A 311 -1.95 3.75 -5.24
CA PRO A 311 -1.31 4.99 -4.76
C PRO A 311 -2.35 5.97 -4.23
N THR A 312 -2.42 6.09 -2.90
CA THR A 312 -3.39 6.95 -2.21
C THR A 312 -3.20 8.44 -2.53
N VAL A 313 -2.00 8.88 -2.89
CA VAL A 313 -1.72 10.26 -3.35
C VAL A 313 -2.56 10.67 -4.57
N ASN A 314 -2.98 9.71 -5.41
CA ASN A 314 -3.91 9.98 -6.51
C ASN A 314 -5.32 10.29 -5.99
N ILE A 315 -5.74 9.66 -4.89
CA ILE A 315 -7.03 9.92 -4.22
C ILE A 315 -6.96 11.28 -3.51
N GLU A 316 -5.85 11.56 -2.81
CA GLU A 316 -5.62 12.86 -2.12
C GLU A 316 -5.75 14.04 -3.08
N ALA A 317 -5.04 13.99 -4.22
CA ALA A 317 -5.11 15.03 -5.25
C ALA A 317 -6.54 15.23 -5.78
N GLN A 318 -7.22 14.13 -6.10
CA GLN A 318 -8.56 14.20 -6.66
C GLN A 318 -9.61 14.67 -5.66
N LEU A 319 -9.46 14.35 -4.37
CA LEU A 319 -10.30 14.91 -3.31
C LEU A 319 -10.14 16.44 -3.22
N CYS A 320 -8.95 16.99 -3.46
CA CYS A 320 -8.75 18.44 -3.61
C CYS A 320 -9.21 19.01 -4.96
N GLY A 321 -9.88 18.20 -5.79
CA GLY A 321 -10.34 18.61 -7.12
C GLY A 321 -9.21 18.79 -8.14
N THR A 322 -8.05 18.19 -7.90
CA THR A 322 -6.90 18.28 -8.81
C THR A 322 -6.88 17.05 -9.71
N PRO A 323 -6.96 17.24 -11.05
CA PRO A 323 -6.94 16.11 -11.97
C PRO A 323 -5.59 15.40 -11.93
N VAL A 324 -5.60 14.10 -12.21
CA VAL A 324 -4.42 13.25 -12.12
C VAL A 324 -4.02 12.73 -13.49
N ILE A 325 -2.74 12.85 -13.83
CA ILE A 325 -2.10 12.12 -14.93
C ILE A 325 -1.20 11.06 -14.31
N THR A 326 -1.49 9.79 -14.55
CA THR A 326 -0.74 8.66 -13.97
C THR A 326 -0.34 7.67 -15.04
N PHE A 327 0.75 6.93 -14.81
CA PHE A 327 0.98 5.72 -15.58
C PHE A 327 -0.04 4.63 -15.23
N ASP A 328 -0.35 3.75 -16.20
CA ASP A 328 -1.09 2.51 -16.02
C ASP A 328 -0.23 1.48 -15.29
N THR A 329 0.03 1.79 -14.03
CA THR A 329 0.89 1.00 -13.14
C THR A 329 0.06 0.52 -11.97
N GLY A 330 0.10 -0.80 -11.74
CA GLY A 330 -0.63 -1.37 -10.62
C GLY A 330 -2.12 -1.07 -10.65
N GLY A 331 -2.68 -0.77 -9.48
CA GLY A 331 -4.04 -0.27 -9.32
C GLY A 331 -4.17 1.25 -9.45
N ALA A 332 -3.14 1.98 -9.92
CA ALA A 332 -3.20 3.44 -10.02
C ALA A 332 -4.38 3.93 -10.86
N LYS A 333 -4.65 3.26 -11.99
CA LYS A 333 -5.77 3.59 -12.88
C LYS A 333 -7.15 3.39 -12.26
N GLU A 334 -7.27 2.51 -11.27
CA GLU A 334 -8.56 2.11 -10.70
C GLU A 334 -9.21 3.23 -9.87
N ALA A 335 -8.41 4.20 -9.41
CA ALA A 335 -8.88 5.35 -8.65
C ALA A 335 -9.10 6.62 -9.48
N ILE A 336 -8.79 6.63 -10.79
CA ILE A 336 -8.74 7.85 -11.60
C ILE A 336 -10.10 8.18 -12.22
N CYS A 337 -10.54 9.42 -12.05
CA CYS A 337 -11.65 9.98 -12.81
C CYS A 337 -11.22 10.17 -14.27
N THR A 338 -11.59 9.26 -15.16
CA THR A 338 -11.21 9.31 -16.59
C THR A 338 -11.82 10.47 -17.36
N GLN A 339 -12.79 11.18 -16.78
CA GLN A 339 -13.38 12.39 -17.38
C GLN A 339 -12.45 13.61 -17.24
N THR A 340 -11.60 13.64 -16.22
CA THR A 340 -10.77 14.81 -15.88
C THR A 340 -9.28 14.49 -15.82
N GLY A 341 -8.92 13.26 -15.47
CA GLY A 341 -7.56 12.75 -15.47
C GLY A 341 -7.17 12.00 -16.75
N LYS A 342 -5.92 11.55 -16.80
CA LYS A 342 -5.38 10.74 -17.90
C LYS A 342 -4.60 9.54 -17.37
N ILE A 343 -4.75 8.42 -18.04
CA ILE A 343 -3.97 7.20 -17.79
C ILE A 343 -3.06 7.01 -19.01
N VAL A 344 -1.75 6.97 -18.75
CA VAL A 344 -0.71 6.87 -19.77
C VAL A 344 -0.07 5.50 -19.70
N VAL A 345 0.35 4.94 -20.83
CA VAL A 345 1.08 3.66 -20.85
C VAL A 345 2.31 3.76 -19.96
N GLN A 346 2.53 2.75 -19.12
CA GLN A 346 3.66 2.75 -18.18
C GLN A 346 4.99 2.97 -18.90
N GLY A 347 5.70 4.02 -18.48
CA GLY A 347 7.02 4.35 -18.98
C GLY A 347 7.06 5.04 -20.34
N ASP A 348 5.90 5.28 -20.96
CA ASP A 348 5.79 6.04 -22.21
C ASP A 348 5.87 7.54 -21.90
N TYR A 349 7.07 8.09 -22.07
CA TYR A 349 7.33 9.50 -21.82
C TYR A 349 6.65 10.42 -22.84
N GLU A 350 6.61 10.04 -24.11
CA GLU A 350 6.01 10.87 -25.16
C GLU A 350 4.51 11.08 -24.89
N GLN A 351 3.79 10.01 -24.56
CA GLN A 351 2.39 10.12 -24.16
C GLN A 351 2.20 10.90 -22.86
N LEU A 352 3.13 10.79 -21.90
CA LEU A 352 3.08 11.59 -20.66
C LEU A 352 3.22 13.08 -20.97
N PHE A 353 4.21 13.44 -21.79
CA PHE A 353 4.46 14.81 -22.21
C PHE A 353 3.26 15.39 -22.97
N VAL A 354 2.69 14.63 -23.91
CA VAL A 354 1.48 15.03 -24.64
C VAL A 354 0.29 15.19 -23.69
N ALA A 355 0.10 14.28 -22.74
CA ALA A 355 -0.98 14.36 -21.76
C ALA A 355 -0.88 15.63 -20.89
N ILE A 356 0.33 16.04 -20.50
CA ILE A 356 0.57 17.25 -19.70
C ILE A 356 0.37 18.50 -20.55
N THR A 357 0.95 18.56 -21.75
CA THR A 357 0.90 19.77 -22.59
C THR A 357 -0.46 20.04 -23.22
N SER A 358 -1.30 19.00 -23.39
CA SER A 358 -2.66 19.12 -23.91
C SER A 358 -3.74 19.20 -22.82
N MET A 359 -3.38 19.17 -21.54
CA MET A 359 -4.35 19.16 -20.47
C MET A 359 -5.09 20.50 -20.36
N ILE A 360 -6.32 20.43 -19.85
CA ILE A 360 -7.07 21.62 -19.45
C ILE A 360 -6.72 21.90 -17.98
N PRO A 361 -6.19 23.10 -17.64
CA PRO A 361 -5.87 23.45 -16.27
C PRO A 361 -7.09 23.35 -15.35
N LYS A 362 -6.83 23.04 -14.07
CA LYS A 362 -7.86 22.88 -13.04
C LYS A 362 -8.79 24.09 -13.04
N ASN A 363 -10.08 23.81 -13.18
CA ASN A 363 -11.15 24.79 -13.11
C ASN A 363 -12.32 24.23 -12.31
N LYS A 364 -13.36 25.03 -12.10
CA LYS A 364 -14.53 24.64 -11.29
C LYS A 364 -15.18 23.32 -11.75
N TYR A 365 -15.32 23.11 -13.05
CA TYR A 365 -15.90 21.89 -13.60
C TYR A 365 -15.02 20.67 -13.30
N ILE A 366 -13.72 20.76 -13.65
CA ILE A 366 -12.75 19.70 -13.40
C ILE A 366 -12.68 19.35 -11.92
N ALA A 367 -12.59 20.36 -11.05
CA ALA A 367 -12.46 20.15 -9.62
C ALA A 367 -13.69 19.45 -9.02
N THR A 368 -14.89 19.87 -9.44
CA THR A 368 -16.14 19.26 -8.99
C THR A 368 -16.22 17.79 -9.44
N LYS A 369 -16.02 17.52 -10.74
CA LYS A 369 -16.14 16.16 -11.29
C LYS A 369 -15.11 15.19 -10.75
N THR A 370 -13.88 15.68 -10.56
CA THR A 370 -12.79 14.92 -9.97
C THR A 370 -13.12 14.51 -8.54
N ARG A 371 -13.55 15.46 -7.70
CA ARG A 371 -13.91 15.16 -6.31
C ARG A 371 -15.12 14.24 -6.21
N GLU A 372 -16.19 14.50 -6.97
CA GLU A 372 -17.42 13.68 -6.97
C GLU A 372 -17.12 12.20 -7.22
N HIS A 373 -16.29 11.90 -8.22
CA HIS A 373 -15.85 10.54 -8.51
C HIS A 373 -15.12 9.92 -7.32
N THR A 374 -14.19 10.67 -6.72
CA THR A 374 -13.26 10.14 -5.71
C THR A 374 -13.90 9.94 -4.33
N LEU A 375 -15.06 10.54 -4.05
CA LEU A 375 -15.83 10.29 -2.82
C LEU A 375 -16.21 8.80 -2.63
N ALA A 376 -16.22 8.00 -3.70
CA ALA A 376 -16.43 6.56 -3.62
C ALA A 376 -15.32 5.84 -2.82
N PHE A 377 -14.11 6.40 -2.76
CA PHE A 377 -12.95 5.85 -2.03
C PHE A 377 -12.84 6.41 -0.60
N SER A 378 -13.97 6.61 0.07
CA SER A 378 -14.00 7.10 1.45
C SER A 378 -13.62 6.01 2.46
N VAL A 379 -13.10 6.42 3.63
CA VAL A 379 -12.90 5.49 4.75
C VAL A 379 -14.22 4.84 5.16
N GLU A 380 -15.33 5.59 5.14
CA GLU A 380 -16.66 5.09 5.48
C GLU A 380 -17.08 3.93 4.58
N ASN A 381 -16.89 4.05 3.25
CA ASN A 381 -17.21 2.98 2.31
C ASN A 381 -16.31 1.76 2.53
N MET A 382 -15.00 1.97 2.65
CA MET A 382 -14.04 0.89 2.93
C MET A 382 -14.41 0.13 4.21
N VAL A 383 -14.70 0.85 5.31
CA VAL A 383 -15.08 0.26 6.60
C VAL A 383 -16.38 -0.52 6.49
N ASN A 384 -17.38 0.02 5.82
CA ASN A 384 -18.66 -0.66 5.63
C ASN A 384 -18.48 -1.98 4.85
N ASP A 385 -17.61 -2.01 3.84
CA ASP A 385 -17.33 -3.23 3.09
C ASP A 385 -16.57 -4.27 3.93
N TYR A 386 -15.65 -3.84 4.81
CA TYR A 386 -15.05 -4.73 5.80
C TYR A 386 -16.06 -5.27 6.82
N ILE A 387 -16.98 -4.44 7.31
CA ILE A 387 -18.02 -4.87 8.27
C ILE A 387 -18.90 -5.95 7.63
N LYS A 388 -19.36 -5.75 6.39
CA LYS A 388 -20.12 -6.77 5.64
C LYS A 388 -19.33 -8.06 5.51
N LEU A 389 -18.06 -7.97 5.11
CA LEU A 389 -17.19 -9.14 5.01
C LEU A 389 -17.03 -9.88 6.34
N TYR A 390 -16.84 -9.15 7.44
CA TYR A 390 -16.72 -9.75 8.77
C TYR A 390 -18.00 -10.48 9.18
N GLN A 391 -19.16 -9.91 8.89
CA GLN A 391 -20.45 -10.55 9.14
C GLN A 391 -20.58 -11.86 8.33
N GLU A 392 -20.22 -11.84 7.05
CA GLU A 392 -20.25 -13.02 6.18
C GLU A 392 -19.34 -14.15 6.70
N VAL A 393 -18.08 -13.85 7.03
CA VAL A 393 -17.12 -14.89 7.47
C VAL A 393 -17.42 -15.43 8.87
N VAL A 394 -18.10 -14.66 9.72
CA VAL A 394 -18.55 -15.12 11.04
C VAL A 394 -19.78 -16.01 10.91
N VAL A 395 -20.74 -15.66 10.05
CA VAL A 395 -21.96 -16.47 9.83
C VAL A 395 -21.62 -17.84 9.23
N CYS A 396 -20.70 -17.91 8.26
CA CYS A 396 -20.26 -19.17 7.65
C CYS A 396 -19.55 -20.14 8.63
N LYS A 397 -19.28 -19.73 9.88
CA LYS A 397 -18.68 -20.57 10.93
C LYS A 397 -19.72 -21.35 11.75
N LEU A 398 -20.95 -20.83 11.83
CA LEU A 398 -22.08 -21.45 12.53
C LEU A 398 -22.77 -22.47 11.63
#